data_AF-A0A2N7YTT4-F1
#
_entry.id   AF-A0A2N7YTT4-F1
#
_cell.length_a   1.000
_cell.length_b   1.000
_cell.length_c   1.000
_cell.angle_alpha   90.00
_cell.angle_beta   90.00
_cell.angle_gamma   90.00
#
_symmetry.space_group_name_H-M   'P 1'
#
loop_
_entity.id
_entity.type
_entity.pdbx_description
1 polymer ?
#
loop_
_entity_poly.entity_id
_entity_poly.type
_entity_poly.pdbx_seq_one_letter_code
_entity_poly.pdbx_strand_id
1 'polypeptide(L)'
;LVVSLLETEEAAKLGLQQEADAAHQVGIAFIRFAIRDHSVPVNPEEFLTFLAELERRLGAGKRIGIHCRACIGRSSVVAASLLIRSG
;
A
#
# COMPACT_ATOMS: atom_id res chain seq x y z
N LEU A 1 -9.95 3.18 0.76
CA LEU A 1 -8.94 2.53 -0.11
C LEU A 1 -8.01 1.76 0.80
N VAL A 2 -7.77 0.48 0.51
CA VAL A 2 -6.73 -0.31 1.17
C VAL A 2 -5.54 -0.45 0.22
N VAL A 3 -4.36 -0.26 0.75
CA VAL A 3 -3.07 -0.42 0.07
C VAL A 3 -2.33 -1.55 0.76
N SER A 4 -2.14 -2.65 0.04
CA SER A 4 -1.40 -3.83 0.49
C SER A 4 0.01 -3.82 -0.09
N LEU A 5 1.01 -3.88 0.79
CA LEU A 5 2.42 -3.94 0.42
C LEU A 5 2.97 -5.37 0.37
N LEU A 6 2.10 -6.36 0.52
CA LEU A 6 2.46 -7.77 0.54
C LEU A 6 2.76 -8.28 -0.87
N GLU A 7 3.78 -9.14 -0.97
CA GLU A 7 3.97 -9.98 -2.16
C GLU A 7 2.83 -11.02 -2.24
N THR A 8 2.52 -11.53 -3.44
CA THR A 8 1.43 -12.52 -3.62
C THR A 8 1.60 -13.73 -2.70
N GLU A 9 2.84 -14.25 -2.61
CA GLU A 9 3.16 -15.41 -1.77
C GLU A 9 3.06 -15.10 -0.28
N GLU A 10 3.41 -13.87 0.12
CA GLU A 10 3.31 -13.42 1.50
C GLU A 10 1.83 -13.31 1.92
N ALA A 11 1.00 -12.67 1.08
CA ALA A 11 -0.44 -12.63 1.28
C ALA A 11 -1.02 -14.04 1.38
N ALA A 12 -0.56 -14.98 0.56
CA ALA A 12 -1.00 -16.36 0.62
C ALA A 12 -0.66 -17.07 1.93
N LYS A 13 0.58 -16.90 2.42
CA LYS A 13 1.02 -17.46 3.71
C LYS A 13 0.25 -16.89 4.91
N LEU A 14 -0.35 -15.70 4.76
CA LEU A 14 -1.15 -15.03 5.78
C LEU A 14 -2.66 -15.28 5.63
N GLY A 15 -3.10 -16.04 4.61
CA GLY A 15 -4.53 -16.26 4.33
C GLY A 15 -5.25 -15.04 3.72
N LEU A 16 -4.50 -14.13 3.10
CA LEU A 16 -4.98 -12.87 2.51
C LEU A 16 -5.05 -12.91 0.97
N GLN A 17 -5.11 -14.11 0.35
CA GLN A 17 -5.19 -14.24 -1.12
C GLN A 17 -6.41 -13.52 -1.71
N GLN A 18 -7.50 -13.45 -0.95
CA GLN A 18 -8.79 -12.89 -1.35
C GLN A 18 -9.03 -11.49 -0.78
N GLU A 19 -8.00 -10.83 -0.25
CA GLU A 19 -8.11 -9.52 0.39
C GLU A 19 -8.71 -8.45 -0.56
N ALA A 20 -8.28 -8.45 -1.82
CA ALA A 20 -8.80 -7.53 -2.84
C ALA A 20 -10.30 -7.76 -3.07
N ASP A 21 -10.73 -9.02 -3.21
CA ASP A 21 -12.13 -9.37 -3.44
C ASP A 21 -12.99 -9.02 -2.23
N ALA A 22 -12.51 -9.32 -1.02
CA ALA A 22 -13.19 -8.96 0.22
C ALA A 22 -13.36 -7.43 0.36
N ALA A 23 -12.33 -6.65 0.02
CA ALA A 23 -12.41 -5.19 0.01
C ALA A 23 -13.45 -4.70 -1.01
N HIS A 24 -13.43 -5.24 -2.23
CA HIS A 24 -14.37 -4.85 -3.28
C HIS A 24 -15.83 -5.20 -2.93
N GLN A 25 -16.08 -6.35 -2.30
CA GLN A 25 -17.42 -6.76 -1.87
C GLN A 25 -18.09 -5.75 -0.92
N VAL A 26 -17.30 -5.03 -0.12
CA VAL A 26 -17.79 -3.98 0.79
C VAL A 26 -17.60 -2.56 0.22
N GLY A 27 -17.31 -2.43 -1.07
CA GLY A 27 -17.16 -1.14 -1.76
C GLY A 27 -15.86 -0.40 -1.44
N ILE A 28 -14.85 -1.08 -0.91
CA ILE A 28 -13.53 -0.52 -0.63
C ILE A 28 -12.61 -0.79 -1.83
N ALA A 29 -12.12 0.27 -2.47
CA ALA A 29 -11.07 0.15 -3.48
C ALA A 29 -9.80 -0.47 -2.88
N PHE A 30 -9.11 -1.31 -3.67
CA PHE A 30 -7.90 -2.00 -3.27
C PHE A 30 -6.75 -1.72 -4.25
N ILE A 31 -5.55 -1.48 -3.72
CA ILE A 31 -4.31 -1.37 -4.50
C ILE A 31 -3.28 -2.30 -3.86
N ARG A 32 -2.56 -3.05 -4.70
CA ARG A 32 -1.38 -3.81 -4.28
C ARG A 32 -0.13 -3.19 -4.89
N PHE A 33 0.79 -2.76 -4.04
CA PHE A 33 2.12 -2.28 -4.44
C PHE A 33 3.14 -3.09 -3.64
N ALA A 34 3.58 -4.22 -4.19
CA ALA A 34 4.40 -5.17 -3.44
C ALA A 34 5.77 -4.58 -3.11
N ILE A 35 6.14 -4.61 -1.83
CA ILE A 35 7.50 -4.35 -1.37
C ILE A 35 7.96 -5.60 -0.64
N ARG A 36 9.03 -6.22 -1.13
CA ARG A 36 9.59 -7.45 -0.55
C ARG A 36 9.92 -7.23 0.93
N ASP A 37 9.65 -8.24 1.76
CA ASP A 37 9.86 -8.12 3.20
C ASP A 37 11.32 -7.78 3.55
N HIS A 38 11.50 -6.92 4.55
CA HIS A 38 12.78 -6.35 4.97
C HIS A 38 13.58 -5.64 3.86
N SER A 39 12.90 -5.08 2.85
CA SER A 39 13.53 -4.35 1.76
C SER A 39 12.83 -3.03 1.45
N VAL A 40 13.36 -2.30 0.47
CA VAL A 40 12.84 -1.05 -0.07
C VAL A 40 12.27 -1.28 -1.49
N PRO A 41 11.43 -0.37 -2.02
CA PRO A 41 10.97 -0.44 -3.41
C PRO A 41 12.16 -0.58 -4.37
N VAL A 42 12.10 -1.56 -5.27
CA VAL A 42 13.20 -1.86 -6.20
C VAL A 42 13.30 -0.82 -7.33
N ASN A 43 12.19 -0.20 -7.69
CA ASN A 43 12.11 0.84 -8.71
C ASN A 43 11.65 2.16 -8.08
N PRO A 44 12.58 3.11 -7.87
CA PRO A 44 12.25 4.43 -7.29
C PRO A 44 11.23 5.23 -8.11
N GLU A 45 11.27 5.14 -9.44
CA GLU A 45 10.37 5.93 -10.31
C GLU A 45 8.93 5.41 -10.23
N GLU A 46 8.77 4.09 -10.21
CA GLU A 46 7.48 3.44 -9.98
C GLU A 46 6.93 3.77 -8.59
N PHE A 47 7.81 3.78 -7.58
CA PHE A 47 7.45 4.16 -6.21
C PHE A 47 6.98 5.62 -6.12
N LEU A 48 7.66 6.56 -6.77
CA LEU A 48 7.24 7.96 -6.82
C LEU A 48 5.90 8.14 -7.53
N THR A 49 5.67 7.40 -8.62
CA THR A 49 4.37 7.39 -9.34
C THR A 49 3.25 6.88 -8.44
N PHE A 50 3.51 5.79 -7.71
CA PHE A 50 2.58 5.24 -6.72
C PHE A 50 2.27 6.26 -5.60
N LEU A 51 3.28 6.93 -5.04
CA LEU A 51 3.08 7.97 -4.02
C LEU A 51 2.26 9.14 -4.55
N ALA A 52 2.52 9.60 -5.77
CA ALA A 52 1.77 10.69 -6.40
C ALA A 52 0.28 10.34 -6.55
N GLU A 53 -0.05 9.09 -6.88
CA GLU A 53 -1.44 8.65 -6.96
C GLU A 53 -2.11 8.60 -5.57
N LEU A 54 -1.40 8.16 -4.53
CA LEU A 54 -1.93 8.17 -3.17
C LEU A 54 -2.16 9.60 -2.66
N GLU A 55 -1.20 10.50 -2.88
CA GLU A 55 -1.30 11.92 -2.55
C GLU A 55 -2.51 12.57 -3.25
N ARG A 56 -2.69 12.34 -4.55
CA ARG A 56 -3.85 12.84 -5.31
C ARG A 56 -5.17 12.36 -4.71
N ARG A 57 -5.25 11.10 -4.29
CA ARG A 57 -6.45 10.54 -3.63
C ARG A 57 -6.69 11.14 -2.26
N LEU A 58 -5.64 11.35 -1.47
CA LEU A 58 -5.71 12.04 -0.18
C LEU A 58 -6.24 13.47 -0.35
N GLY A 59 -5.69 14.23 -1.31
CA GLY A 59 -6.14 15.58 -1.65
C GLY A 59 -7.61 15.64 -2.11
N ALA A 60 -8.11 14.55 -2.71
CA ALA A 60 -9.53 14.39 -3.06
C ALA A 60 -10.42 13.92 -1.88
N GLY A 61 -9.91 13.95 -0.64
CA GLY A 61 -10.64 13.56 0.57
C GLY A 61 -10.78 12.05 0.78
N LYS A 62 -10.06 11.21 0.03
CA LYS A 62 -10.10 9.75 0.24
C LYS A 62 -9.29 9.37 1.48
N ARG A 63 -9.83 8.40 2.23
CA ARG A 63 -9.14 7.76 3.36
C ARG A 63 -8.43 6.50 2.87
N ILE A 64 -7.16 6.37 3.24
CA ILE A 64 -6.27 5.30 2.79
C ILE A 64 -5.75 4.54 4.01
N GLY A 65 -5.99 3.22 4.06
CA GLY A 65 -5.34 2.30 4.98
C GLY A 65 -4.18 1.61 4.28
N ILE A 66 -2.96 1.73 4.81
CA ILE A 66 -1.76 1.11 4.25
C ILE A 66 -1.29 0.01 5.21
N HIS A 67 -1.03 -1.20 4.72
CA HIS A 67 -0.50 -2.28 5.52
C HIS A 67 0.60 -3.07 4.81
N CYS A 68 1.41 -3.74 5.62
CA CYS A 68 2.30 -4.82 5.19
C CYS A 68 2.01 -6.04 6.07
N ARG A 69 3.01 -6.82 6.48
CA ARG A 69 2.81 -7.96 7.37
C ARG A 69 2.47 -7.58 8.81
N ALA A 70 3.27 -6.70 9.41
CA ALA A 70 3.17 -6.34 10.83
C ALA A 70 3.08 -4.83 11.08
N CYS A 71 3.03 -4.02 10.02
CA CYS A 71 2.95 -2.55 10.09
C CYS A 71 4.07 -1.85 10.87
N ILE A 72 5.27 -2.45 10.94
CA ILE A 72 6.45 -1.91 11.63
C ILE A 72 7.62 -1.55 10.68
N GLY A 73 7.36 -1.48 9.38
CA GLY A 73 8.41 -1.26 8.37
C GLY A 73 7.88 -0.64 7.09
N ARG A 74 7.59 -1.48 6.09
CA ARG A 74 7.18 -1.07 4.73
C ARG A 74 6.03 -0.06 4.73
N SER A 75 4.96 -0.31 5.49
CA SER A 75 3.82 0.62 5.58
C SER A 75 4.20 1.98 6.17
N SER A 76 5.02 1.98 7.23
CA SER A 76 5.55 3.20 7.84
C SER A 76 6.42 3.99 6.87
N VAL A 77 7.25 3.32 6.05
CA VAL A 77 8.07 3.97 5.01
C VAL A 77 7.19 4.65 3.96
N VAL A 78 6.10 3.99 3.51
CA VAL A 78 5.16 4.61 2.56
C VAL A 78 4.47 5.83 3.18
N ALA A 79 3.97 5.70 4.42
CA ALA A 79 3.31 6.80 5.12
C ALA A 79 4.26 8.00 5.34
N ALA A 80 5.49 7.75 5.79
CA ALA A 80 6.50 8.78 5.96
C ALA A 80 6.89 9.44 4.62
N SER A 81 7.00 8.65 3.55
CA SER A 81 7.29 9.17 2.21
C SER A 81 6.17 10.09 1.70
N LEU A 82 4.91 9.75 1.98
CA LEU A 82 3.76 10.61 1.67
C LEU A 82 3.80 11.92 2.46
N LEU A 83 4.12 11.87 3.76
CA LEU A 83 4.26 13.08 4.58
C LEU A 83 5.35 13.99 4.01
N ILE A 84 6.55 13.46 3.77
CA ILE A 84 7.68 14.23 3.20
C ILE A 84 7.28 14.87 1.86
N ARG A 85 6.54 14.14 1.02
CA ARG A 85 6.10 14.62 -0.29
C ARG A 85 5.02 15.71 -0.19
N SER A 86 4.14 15.63 0.80
CA SER A 86 2.98 16.52 0.95
C SER A 86 3.29 17.82 1.70
N GLY A 87 4.44 17.91 2.37
CA GLY A 87 4.88 19.06 3.16
C GLY A 87 4.40 19.03 4.61
#